data_AF-A0A135L9H3-F1
#
_entry.id   AF-A0A135L9H3-F1
#
_cell.length_a   1.000
_cell.length_b   1.000
_cell.length_c   1.000
_cell.angle_alpha   90.00
_cell.angle_beta   90.00
_cell.angle_gamma   90.00
#
_symmetry.space_group_name_H-M   'P 1'
#
loop_
_entity.id
_entity.type
_entity.pdbx_description
1 polymer ?
#
loop_
_entity_poly.entity_id
_entity_poly.type
_entity_poly.pdbx_seq_one_letter_code
_entity_poly.pdbx_strand_id
1 'polypeptide(L)'
;MVADNMPAGDTDQQELTKDPDMKEHKVDIKVDDLDIGRIPDTQGSNLPKLTQVIITNVPRRLKHNSKNLDQWILQVKSALAQLRLENLINSSVVRPVRGQHNYNRWVQWSRAVANWLYLQLDERLQQRLQDSGNLHSKADSLFNTILKVVREGEDMSARLATGSYDTRRISEIQAVRQYISAHKTQYHLLGSNLLAISSLR
;
A
#
# COMPACT_ATOMS: atom_id res chain seq x y z
N MET A 1 -0.58 -101.22 7.29
CA MET A 1 0.86 -101.58 7.34
C MET A 1 1.59 -100.47 8.06
N VAL A 2 2.17 -100.83 9.21
CA VAL A 2 3.35 -100.26 9.90
C VAL A 2 3.33 -98.79 10.34
N ALA A 3 3.59 -98.64 11.63
CA ALA A 3 3.72 -97.43 12.43
C ALA A 3 5.18 -96.94 12.53
N ASP A 4 5.34 -95.75 13.13
CA ASP A 4 6.45 -95.27 13.95
C ASP A 4 7.85 -95.08 13.35
N ASN A 5 8.39 -93.86 13.40
CA ASN A 5 9.30 -93.43 14.48
C ASN A 5 9.90 -92.02 14.25
N MET A 6 9.77 -91.16 15.26
CA MET A 6 10.72 -90.09 15.62
C MET A 6 11.83 -90.70 16.50
N PRO A 7 13.00 -90.05 16.64
CA PRO A 7 13.34 -89.28 17.86
C PRO A 7 14.12 -87.99 17.54
N ALA A 8 13.96 -86.85 18.21
CA ALA A 8 14.29 -86.46 19.60
C ALA A 8 15.81 -86.40 19.92
N GLY A 9 16.26 -85.22 20.40
CA GLY A 9 17.60 -84.92 20.92
C GLY A 9 17.85 -83.40 20.88
N ASP A 10 17.32 -82.65 21.86
CA ASP A 10 17.99 -82.10 23.06
C ASP A 10 18.92 -80.92 22.78
N THR A 11 18.53 -79.68 23.10
CA THR A 11 18.60 -78.98 24.40
C THR A 11 20.03 -78.60 24.78
N ASP A 12 20.34 -77.31 24.68
CA ASP A 12 21.14 -76.65 25.72
C ASP A 12 20.58 -75.23 25.97
N GLN A 13 20.26 -75.02 27.24
CA GLN A 13 19.85 -73.78 27.88
C GLN A 13 21.08 -73.08 28.44
N GLN A 14 21.04 -71.74 28.50
CA GLN A 14 21.63 -70.84 29.52
C GLN A 14 21.74 -69.45 28.87
N GLU A 15 21.47 -68.31 29.46
CA GLU A 15 21.04 -67.87 30.79
C GLU A 15 20.59 -66.42 30.58
N LEU A 16 19.45 -65.98 31.11
CA LEU A 16 19.40 -65.11 32.29
C LEU A 16 20.33 -63.88 32.13
N THR A 17 19.79 -62.69 31.88
CA THR A 17 19.52 -61.79 33.00
C THR A 17 18.20 -61.02 32.84
N LYS A 18 17.41 -61.10 33.92
CA LYS A 18 16.35 -60.16 34.27
C LYS A 18 16.99 -58.88 34.83
N ASP A 19 16.42 -57.72 34.44
CA ASP A 19 16.15 -56.47 35.19
C ASP A 19 17.19 -55.95 36.22
N PRO A 20 17.48 -54.63 36.27
CA PRO A 20 16.46 -53.67 36.70
C PRO A 20 16.53 -52.25 36.11
N ASP A 21 15.37 -51.59 36.17
CA ASP A 21 15.16 -50.17 36.48
C ASP A 21 16.43 -49.29 36.62
N MET A 22 16.70 -48.49 35.58
CA MET A 22 17.50 -47.28 35.72
C MET A 22 16.78 -46.13 35.00
N LYS A 23 15.85 -45.54 35.74
CA LYS A 23 15.71 -44.09 35.94
C LYS A 23 15.76 -43.25 34.65
N GLU A 24 14.58 -42.76 34.29
CA GLU A 24 14.38 -41.52 33.55
C GLU A 24 15.52 -40.54 33.86
N HIS A 25 16.45 -40.39 32.92
CA HIS A 25 17.32 -39.22 32.87
C HIS A 25 16.42 -38.06 32.47
N LYS A 26 15.69 -37.54 33.46
CA LYS A 26 15.19 -36.18 33.46
C LYS A 26 16.44 -35.32 33.44
N VAL A 27 16.92 -35.04 32.23
CA VAL A 27 17.89 -33.98 32.02
C VAL A 27 17.12 -32.73 32.38
N ASP A 28 17.24 -32.30 33.64
CA ASP A 28 16.91 -30.95 34.04
C ASP A 28 17.94 -30.06 33.34
N ILE A 29 17.73 -29.85 32.03
CA ILE A 29 18.26 -28.72 31.32
C ILE A 29 17.55 -27.55 31.99
N LYS A 30 18.21 -26.97 33.01
CA LYS A 30 18.05 -25.57 33.29
C LYS A 30 18.41 -24.86 32.00
N VAL A 31 17.40 -24.62 31.17
CA VAL A 31 17.47 -23.66 30.09
C VAL A 31 17.51 -22.33 30.82
N ASP A 32 18.71 -21.99 31.30
CA ASP A 32 19.05 -20.64 31.71
C ASP A 32 18.81 -19.77 30.49
N ASP A 33 17.62 -19.17 30.44
CA ASP A 33 17.26 -17.89 29.82
C ASP A 33 18.01 -17.53 28.53
N LEU A 34 18.18 -18.50 27.63
CA LEU A 34 18.57 -18.24 26.25
C LEU A 34 17.34 -17.69 25.56
N ASP A 35 17.27 -16.37 25.51
CA ASP A 35 16.44 -15.53 24.64
C ASP A 35 15.95 -16.32 23.41
N ILE A 36 14.76 -16.93 23.54
CA ILE A 36 14.09 -17.60 22.44
C ILE A 36 13.70 -16.50 21.48
N GLY A 37 14.59 -16.29 20.51
CA GLY A 37 14.56 -15.24 19.51
C GLY A 37 13.15 -14.78 19.19
N ARG A 38 12.82 -13.60 19.70
CA ARG A 38 11.58 -12.90 19.39
C ARG A 38 11.55 -12.68 17.88
N ILE A 39 10.82 -13.52 17.14
CA ILE A 39 10.64 -13.36 15.69
C ILE A 39 10.12 -11.93 15.49
N PRO A 40 10.83 -11.08 14.72
CA PRO A 40 10.41 -9.70 14.52
C PRO A 40 8.99 -9.66 14.01
N ASP A 41 8.18 -8.73 14.54
CA ASP A 41 6.81 -8.60 14.09
C ASP A 41 6.77 -8.32 12.58
N THR A 42 6.04 -9.17 11.86
CA THR A 42 5.84 -9.04 10.41
C THR A 42 4.44 -8.51 10.14
N GLN A 43 4.16 -8.14 8.90
CA GLN A 43 2.79 -7.84 8.46
C GLN A 43 1.84 -9.03 8.67
N GLY A 44 2.38 -10.25 8.83
CA GLY A 44 1.64 -11.46 9.13
C GLY A 44 1.36 -11.69 10.62
N SER A 45 1.97 -10.90 11.51
CA SER A 45 1.75 -10.99 12.96
C SER A 45 0.31 -10.62 13.29
N ASN A 46 -0.31 -11.39 14.19
CA ASN A 46 -1.63 -11.11 14.77
C ASN A 46 -2.80 -11.06 13.76
N LEU A 47 -2.62 -11.55 12.53
CA LEU A 47 -3.71 -11.60 11.56
C LEU A 47 -4.83 -12.54 12.03
N PRO A 48 -6.10 -12.10 11.95
CA PRO A 48 -7.23 -12.95 12.29
C PRO A 48 -7.28 -14.18 11.39
N LYS A 49 -7.95 -15.23 11.86
CA LYS A 49 -8.30 -16.37 10.99
C LYS A 49 -9.14 -15.84 9.83
N LEU A 50 -8.96 -16.41 8.65
CA LEU A 50 -9.86 -16.12 7.53
C LEU A 50 -11.23 -16.73 7.83
N THR A 51 -12.07 -15.94 8.48
CA THR A 51 -13.51 -16.14 8.57
C THR A 51 -14.19 -15.16 7.62
N GLN A 52 -15.51 -15.28 7.40
CA GLN A 52 -16.28 -14.30 6.63
C GLN A 52 -16.35 -12.99 7.40
N VAL A 53 -15.29 -12.18 7.30
CA VAL A 53 -15.19 -10.86 7.91
C VAL A 53 -15.40 -9.83 6.83
N ILE A 54 -16.27 -8.86 7.09
CA ILE A 54 -16.51 -7.73 6.19
C ILE A 54 -15.64 -6.57 6.66
N ILE A 55 -14.77 -6.08 5.79
CA ILE A 55 -14.06 -4.82 6.01
C ILE A 55 -15.05 -3.69 5.73
N THR A 56 -15.29 -2.83 6.72
CA THR A 56 -16.21 -1.69 6.58
C THR A 56 -15.76 -0.77 5.45
N ASN A 57 -16.67 -0.39 4.56
CA ASN A 57 -16.35 0.53 3.48
C ASN A 57 -16.04 1.92 4.02
N VAL A 58 -15.12 2.61 3.36
CA VAL A 58 -14.81 4.00 3.66
C VAL A 58 -15.98 4.88 3.18
N PRO A 59 -16.57 5.74 4.03
CA PRO A 59 -17.78 6.50 3.67
C PRO A 59 -17.62 7.39 2.43
N ARG A 60 -16.40 7.86 2.15
CA ARG A 60 -16.09 8.68 0.97
C ARG A 60 -14.97 8.04 0.19
N ARG A 61 -15.29 7.57 -1.02
CA ARG A 61 -14.28 7.08 -1.97
C ARG A 61 -13.26 8.16 -2.26
N LEU A 62 -12.00 7.74 -2.43
CA LEU A 62 -10.94 8.66 -2.84
C LEU A 62 -11.22 9.10 -4.28
N LYS A 63 -11.28 10.41 -4.48
CA LYS A 63 -11.47 11.00 -5.81
C LYS A 63 -10.14 11.42 -6.42
N HIS A 64 -10.08 11.42 -7.75
CA HIS A 64 -8.98 12.07 -8.47
C HIS A 64 -8.84 13.55 -8.03
N ASN A 65 -7.61 14.00 -7.77
CA ASN A 65 -7.26 15.34 -7.25
C ASN A 65 -7.97 15.74 -5.94
N SER A 66 -8.28 14.75 -5.09
CA SER A 66 -8.92 15.00 -3.80
C SER A 66 -7.95 15.64 -2.80
N LYS A 67 -8.26 16.88 -2.38
CA LYS A 67 -7.58 17.58 -1.27
C LYS A 67 -7.66 16.87 0.09
N ASN A 68 -8.43 15.80 0.20
CA ASN A 68 -8.71 15.07 1.44
C ASN A 68 -7.94 13.75 1.52
N LEU A 69 -6.77 13.63 0.87
CA LEU A 69 -5.97 12.40 0.88
C LEU A 69 -5.67 11.91 2.31
N ASP A 70 -5.26 12.82 3.20
CA ASP A 70 -4.95 12.47 4.60
C ASP A 70 -6.16 11.96 5.37
N GLN A 71 -7.32 12.56 5.15
CA GLN A 71 -8.58 12.10 5.74
C GLN A 71 -8.93 10.69 5.25
N TRP A 72 -8.76 10.42 3.95
CA TRP A 72 -8.99 9.08 3.39
C TRP A 72 -8.01 8.06 3.95
N ILE A 73 -6.71 8.40 4.07
CA ILE A 73 -5.69 7.55 4.71
C ILE A 73 -6.11 7.18 6.14
N LEU A 74 -6.57 8.15 6.93
CA LEU A 74 -7.01 7.93 8.29
C LEU A 74 -8.22 7.00 8.34
N GLN A 75 -9.19 7.18 7.44
CA GLN A 75 -10.37 6.33 7.36
C GLN A 75 -10.02 4.88 6.96
N VAL A 76 -9.12 4.71 5.99
CA VAL A 76 -8.60 3.39 5.61
C VAL A 76 -7.92 2.70 6.79
N LYS A 77 -7.01 3.41 7.48
CA LYS A 77 -6.32 2.87 8.66
C LYS A 77 -7.32 2.48 9.76
N SER A 78 -8.31 3.31 10.02
CA SER A 78 -9.36 3.04 11.01
C SER A 78 -10.19 1.80 10.66
N ALA A 79 -10.62 1.67 9.40
CA ALA A 79 -11.38 0.50 8.94
C ALA A 79 -10.59 -0.81 9.08
N LEU A 80 -9.29 -0.78 8.75
CA LEU A 80 -8.42 -1.95 8.89
C LEU A 80 -8.07 -2.28 10.35
N ALA A 81 -7.89 -1.25 11.20
CA ALA A 81 -7.57 -1.42 12.61
C ALA A 81 -8.66 -2.15 13.40
N GLN A 82 -9.93 -1.97 13.02
CA GLN A 82 -11.07 -2.71 13.60
C GLN A 82 -10.89 -4.24 13.50
N LEU A 83 -10.12 -4.70 12.53
CA LEU A 83 -9.88 -6.11 12.23
C LEU A 83 -8.43 -6.53 12.45
N ARG A 84 -7.57 -5.65 13.00
CA ARG A 84 -6.13 -5.86 13.17
C ARG A 84 -5.40 -6.11 11.83
N LEU A 85 -5.80 -5.39 10.79
CA LEU A 85 -5.28 -5.53 9.41
C LEU A 85 -4.40 -4.33 8.98
N GLU A 86 -4.20 -3.35 9.84
CA GLU A 86 -3.49 -2.09 9.56
C GLU A 86 -2.05 -2.29 9.09
N ASN A 87 -1.38 -3.33 9.58
CA ASN A 87 0.00 -3.64 9.19
C ASN A 87 0.10 -4.09 7.73
N LEU A 88 -0.99 -4.58 7.11
CA LEU A 88 -0.98 -5.05 5.72
C LEU A 88 -0.77 -3.94 4.70
N ILE A 89 -1.07 -2.69 5.06
CA ILE A 89 -0.83 -1.52 4.21
C ILE A 89 0.45 -0.77 4.58
N ASN A 90 1.13 -1.18 5.66
CA ASN A 90 2.33 -0.52 6.14
C ASN A 90 3.58 -1.17 5.54
N SER A 91 4.13 -0.57 4.48
CA SER A 91 5.33 -1.06 3.81
C SER A 91 6.60 -0.99 4.67
N SER A 92 6.58 -0.27 5.79
CA SER A 92 7.72 -0.22 6.73
C SER A 92 7.77 -1.46 7.63
N VAL A 93 6.68 -2.22 7.73
CA VAL A 93 6.65 -3.50 8.44
C VAL A 93 7.07 -4.60 7.47
N VAL A 94 8.00 -5.46 7.88
CA VAL A 94 8.55 -6.52 7.03
C VAL A 94 7.47 -7.55 6.69
N ARG A 95 7.45 -8.01 5.44
CA ARG A 95 6.56 -9.09 4.99
C ARG A 95 7.06 -10.43 5.54
N PRO A 96 6.17 -11.35 5.95
CA PRO A 96 6.59 -12.70 6.31
C PRO A 96 7.26 -13.39 5.12
N VAL A 97 8.30 -14.18 5.39
CA VAL A 97 9.07 -14.91 4.37
C VAL A 97 8.30 -16.17 3.99
N ARG A 98 8.42 -16.60 2.72
CA ARG A 98 7.81 -17.86 2.27
C ARG A 98 8.33 -19.03 3.12
N GLY A 99 7.42 -19.89 3.56
CA GLY A 99 7.74 -21.01 4.44
C GLY A 99 7.63 -20.70 5.94
N GLN A 100 7.57 -19.41 6.33
CA GLN A 100 7.30 -19.04 7.72
C GLN A 100 5.84 -19.24 8.10
N HIS A 101 5.62 -19.48 9.39
CA HIS A 101 4.30 -19.43 9.99
C HIS A 101 3.63 -18.10 9.64
N ASN A 102 2.33 -18.14 9.29
CA ASN A 102 1.51 -17.01 8.82
C ASN A 102 1.75 -16.49 7.39
N TYR A 103 2.74 -16.95 6.61
CA TYR A 103 2.93 -16.49 5.23
C TYR A 103 1.66 -16.63 4.37
N ASN A 104 1.07 -17.82 4.35
CA ASN A 104 -0.13 -18.09 3.55
C ASN A 104 -1.32 -17.23 3.99
N ARG A 105 -1.47 -17.03 5.31
CA ARG A 105 -2.51 -16.17 5.89
C ARG A 105 -2.31 -14.72 5.48
N TRP A 106 -1.07 -14.23 5.56
CA TRP A 106 -0.69 -12.89 5.09
C TRP A 106 -0.97 -12.72 3.59
N VAL A 107 -0.64 -13.69 2.74
CA VAL A 107 -0.92 -13.60 1.29
C VAL A 107 -2.42 -13.44 1.04
N GLN A 108 -3.25 -14.23 1.72
CA GLN A 108 -4.70 -14.22 1.53
C GLN A 108 -5.30 -12.88 1.98
N TRP A 109 -4.96 -12.43 3.19
CA TRP A 109 -5.42 -11.14 3.70
C TRP A 109 -4.90 -9.95 2.89
N SER A 110 -3.62 -9.96 2.50
CA SER A 110 -3.02 -8.90 1.69
C SER A 110 -3.73 -8.77 0.33
N ARG A 111 -4.14 -9.89 -0.28
CA ARG A 111 -4.95 -9.88 -1.51
C ARG A 111 -6.36 -9.35 -1.26
N ALA A 112 -7.01 -9.79 -0.18
CA ALA A 112 -8.35 -9.34 0.17
C ALA A 112 -8.39 -7.83 0.43
N VAL A 113 -7.43 -7.31 1.20
CA VAL A 113 -7.28 -5.89 1.47
C VAL A 113 -6.92 -5.11 0.21
N ALA A 114 -6.06 -5.65 -0.67
CA ALA A 114 -5.77 -4.99 -1.96
C ALA A 114 -7.03 -4.83 -2.82
N ASN A 115 -7.84 -5.89 -2.94
CA ASN A 115 -9.12 -5.82 -3.67
C ASN A 115 -10.08 -4.82 -3.00
N TRP A 116 -10.20 -4.87 -1.68
CA TRP A 116 -11.02 -3.92 -0.93
C TRP A 116 -10.57 -2.47 -1.13
N LEU A 117 -9.25 -2.19 -1.09
CA LEU A 117 -8.67 -0.87 -1.34
C LEU A 117 -9.03 -0.34 -2.72
N TYR A 118 -8.91 -1.19 -3.75
CA TYR A 118 -9.27 -0.83 -5.12
C TYR A 118 -10.74 -0.38 -5.22
N LEU A 119 -11.64 -1.06 -4.50
CA LEU A 119 -13.07 -0.70 -4.44
C LEU A 119 -13.35 0.59 -3.65
N GLN A 120 -12.39 1.10 -2.87
CA GLN A 120 -12.51 2.40 -2.17
C GLN A 120 -12.13 3.60 -3.04
N LEU A 121 -11.75 3.38 -4.30
CA LEU A 121 -11.38 4.42 -5.26
C LEU A 121 -12.54 4.79 -6.17
N ASP A 122 -12.55 6.02 -6.68
CA ASP A 122 -13.43 6.41 -7.77
C ASP A 122 -13.03 5.75 -9.10
N GLU A 123 -13.95 5.74 -10.05
CA GLU A 123 -13.79 5.07 -11.34
C GLU A 123 -12.60 5.63 -12.13
N ARG A 124 -12.32 6.93 -11.99
CA ARG A 124 -11.19 7.60 -12.66
C ARG A 124 -9.84 7.14 -12.12
N LEU A 125 -9.67 7.02 -10.80
CA LEU A 125 -8.44 6.50 -10.21
C LEU A 125 -8.27 5.01 -10.51
N GLN A 126 -9.36 4.24 -10.48
CA GLN A 126 -9.34 2.83 -10.87
C GLN A 126 -8.81 2.65 -12.30
N GLN A 127 -9.37 3.40 -13.25
CA GLN A 127 -8.93 3.36 -14.65
C GLN A 127 -7.46 3.77 -14.79
N ARG A 128 -7.04 4.86 -14.13
CA ARG A 128 -5.64 5.31 -14.18
C ARG A 128 -4.68 4.27 -13.61
N LEU A 129 -5.07 3.53 -12.57
CA LEU A 129 -4.27 2.42 -12.04
C LEU A 129 -4.17 1.26 -13.03
N GLN A 130 -5.27 0.90 -13.69
CA GLN A 130 -5.29 -0.13 -14.73
C GLN A 130 -4.41 0.24 -15.92
N ASP A 131 -4.56 1.44 -16.46
CA ASP A 131 -3.79 1.95 -17.60
C ASP A 131 -2.29 2.00 -17.31
N SER A 132 -1.93 2.24 -16.05
CA SER A 132 -0.53 2.28 -15.62
C SER A 132 0.11 0.89 -15.46
N GLY A 133 -0.67 -0.20 -15.54
CA GLY A 133 -0.18 -1.56 -15.31
C GLY A 133 0.22 -1.86 -13.86
N ASN A 134 0.01 -0.93 -12.92
CA ASN A 134 0.50 -1.02 -11.53
C ASN A 134 -0.50 -1.66 -10.56
N LEU A 135 -1.28 -2.62 -11.01
CA LEU A 135 -2.29 -3.26 -10.18
C LEU A 135 -1.66 -4.34 -9.29
N HIS A 136 -1.10 -3.90 -8.15
CA HIS A 136 -0.39 -4.79 -7.24
C HIS A 136 -1.34 -5.72 -6.46
N SER A 137 -0.99 -7.00 -6.42
CA SER A 137 -1.74 -8.03 -5.67
C SER A 137 -1.53 -8.02 -4.15
N LYS A 138 -0.76 -7.06 -3.62
CA LYS A 138 -0.38 -6.94 -2.21
C LYS A 138 -0.79 -5.56 -1.71
N ALA A 139 -1.43 -5.54 -0.55
CA ALA A 139 -2.09 -4.37 0.01
C ALA A 139 -1.16 -3.17 0.19
N ASP A 140 0.00 -3.35 0.82
CA ASP A 140 1.03 -2.32 1.01
C ASP A 140 1.56 -1.74 -0.31
N SER A 141 1.87 -2.58 -1.29
CA SER A 141 2.30 -2.13 -2.62
C SER A 141 1.21 -1.33 -3.34
N LEU A 142 -0.04 -1.82 -3.31
CA LEU A 142 -1.16 -1.12 -3.93
C LEU A 142 -1.44 0.21 -3.23
N PHE A 143 -1.46 0.22 -1.90
CA PHE A 143 -1.68 1.42 -1.10
C PHE A 143 -0.64 2.51 -1.43
N ASN A 144 0.65 2.17 -1.45
CA ASN A 144 1.72 3.10 -1.83
C ASN A 144 1.55 3.62 -3.26
N THR A 145 1.12 2.77 -4.19
CA THR A 145 0.87 3.15 -5.58
C THR A 145 -0.30 4.13 -5.69
N ILE A 146 -1.39 3.88 -4.96
CA ILE A 146 -2.52 4.82 -4.87
C ILE A 146 -2.03 6.19 -4.39
N LEU A 147 -1.26 6.23 -3.29
CA LEU A 147 -0.72 7.48 -2.76
C LEU A 147 0.14 8.22 -3.78
N LYS A 148 0.99 7.49 -4.51
CA LYS A 148 1.85 8.06 -5.55
C LYS A 148 1.03 8.67 -6.70
N VAL A 149 0.08 7.91 -7.25
CA VAL A 149 -0.76 8.36 -8.39
C VAL A 149 -1.59 9.59 -8.05
N VAL A 150 -2.10 9.67 -6.82
CA VAL A 150 -2.90 10.82 -6.36
C VAL A 150 -2.01 12.06 -6.21
N ARG A 151 -0.85 11.94 -5.54
CA ARG A 151 0.09 13.05 -5.37
C ARG A 151 0.62 13.59 -6.71
N GLU A 152 0.98 12.70 -7.64
CA GLU A 152 1.39 13.09 -8.99
C GLU A 152 0.26 13.81 -9.75
N GLY A 153 -1.01 13.46 -9.49
CA GLY A 153 -2.17 14.16 -10.02
C GLY A 153 -2.28 15.59 -9.47
N GLU A 154 -2.09 15.76 -8.16
CA GLU A 154 -2.09 17.08 -7.50
C GLU A 154 -0.97 17.98 -8.03
N ASP A 155 0.25 17.46 -8.16
CA ASP A 155 1.40 18.21 -8.67
C ASP A 155 1.17 18.69 -10.12
N MET A 156 0.67 17.81 -10.99
CA MET A 156 0.35 18.17 -12.37
C MET A 156 -0.78 19.20 -12.45
N SER A 157 -1.82 19.06 -11.61
CA SER A 157 -2.91 20.03 -11.54
C SER A 157 -2.42 21.40 -11.06
N ALA A 158 -1.53 21.44 -10.07
CA ALA A 158 -0.94 22.68 -9.56
C ALA A 158 -0.11 23.38 -10.65
N ARG A 159 0.72 22.63 -11.40
CA ARG A 159 1.53 23.17 -12.50
C ARG A 159 0.67 23.78 -13.62
N LEU A 160 -0.41 23.10 -14.00
CA LEU A 160 -1.35 23.60 -15.01
C LEU A 160 -2.07 24.88 -14.53
N ALA A 161 -2.46 24.92 -13.25
CA ALA A 161 -3.09 26.10 -12.66
C ALA A 161 -2.15 27.32 -12.71
N THR A 162 -0.88 27.15 -12.33
CA THR A 162 0.13 28.23 -12.39
C THR A 162 0.33 28.73 -13.82
N GLY A 163 0.47 27.82 -14.80
CA GLY A 163 0.62 28.21 -16.21
C GLY A 163 -0.58 28.99 -16.77
N SER A 164 -1.80 28.62 -16.37
CA SER A 164 -3.01 29.37 -16.78
C SER A 164 -3.09 30.76 -16.15
N TYR A 165 -2.66 30.91 -14.89
CA TYR A 165 -2.57 32.21 -14.23
C TYR A 165 -1.57 33.13 -14.93
N ASP A 166 -0.38 32.62 -15.26
CA ASP A 166 0.64 33.40 -15.97
C ASP A 166 0.16 33.84 -17.36
N THR A 167 -0.51 32.94 -18.09
CA THR A 167 -1.08 33.26 -19.41
C THR A 167 -2.13 34.37 -19.31
N ARG A 168 -3.03 34.28 -18.33
CA ARG A 168 -4.04 35.31 -18.08
C ARG A 168 -3.39 36.66 -17.74
N ARG A 169 -2.41 36.67 -16.84
CA ARG A 169 -1.68 37.89 -16.46
C ARG A 169 -0.99 38.55 -17.65
N ILE A 170 -0.36 37.76 -18.53
CA ILE A 170 0.26 38.27 -19.76
C ILE A 170 -0.77 38.92 -20.68
N SER A 171 -1.94 38.28 -20.85
CA SER A 171 -3.02 38.82 -21.69
C SER A 171 -3.57 40.15 -21.15
N GLU A 172 -3.74 40.27 -19.84
CA GLU A 172 -4.20 41.51 -19.18
C GLU A 172 -3.18 42.64 -19.37
N ILE A 173 -1.88 42.34 -19.24
CA ILE A 173 -0.81 43.32 -19.50
C ILE A 173 -0.81 43.75 -20.98
N GLN A 174 -1.02 42.82 -21.91
CA GLN A 174 -1.10 43.15 -23.33
C GLN A 174 -2.30 44.04 -23.65
N ALA A 175 -3.47 43.77 -23.05
CA ALA A 175 -4.66 44.61 -23.21
C ALA A 175 -4.41 46.05 -22.72
N VAL A 176 -3.76 46.21 -21.56
CA VAL A 176 -3.38 47.54 -21.04
C VAL A 176 -2.42 48.25 -22.01
N ARG A 177 -1.43 47.54 -22.56
CA ARG A 177 -0.49 48.13 -23.54
C ARG A 177 -1.21 48.58 -24.81
N GLN A 178 -2.13 47.78 -25.32
CA GLN A 178 -2.95 48.12 -26.49
C GLN A 178 -3.81 49.36 -26.22
N TYR A 179 -4.46 49.43 -25.05
CA TYR A 179 -5.25 50.59 -24.63
C TYR A 179 -4.41 51.89 -24.58
N ILE A 180 -3.22 51.83 -23.97
CA ILE A 180 -2.30 52.97 -23.89
C ILE A 180 -1.85 53.39 -25.30
N SER A 181 -1.51 52.44 -26.17
CA SER A 181 -1.09 52.73 -27.55
C SER A 181 -2.18 53.41 -28.36
N ALA A 182 -3.42 52.92 -28.27
CA ALA A 182 -4.56 53.51 -28.95
C ALA A 182 -4.80 54.96 -28.49
N HIS A 183 -4.76 55.22 -27.18
CA HIS A 183 -4.93 56.57 -26.64
C HIS A 183 -3.78 57.51 -27.01
N LYS A 184 -2.52 57.05 -26.96
CA LYS A 184 -1.38 57.85 -27.43
C LYS A 184 -1.52 58.26 -28.89
N THR A 185 -2.01 57.37 -29.75
CA THR A 185 -2.24 57.66 -31.16
C THR A 185 -3.28 58.78 -31.33
N GLN A 186 -4.36 58.74 -30.55
CA GLN A 186 -5.39 59.77 -30.56
C GLN A 186 -4.85 61.15 -30.13
N TYR A 187 -4.02 61.20 -29.07
CA TYR A 187 -3.38 62.45 -28.65
C TYR A 187 -2.34 62.96 -29.64
N HIS A 188 -1.56 62.07 -30.28
CA HIS A 188 -0.64 62.49 -31.34
C HIS A 188 -1.37 63.10 -32.54
N LEU A 189 -2.50 62.53 -32.97
CA LEU A 189 -3.31 63.10 -34.04
C LEU A 189 -3.85 64.50 -33.68
N LEU A 190 -4.34 64.67 -32.45
CA LEU A 190 -4.83 65.98 -31.95
C LEU A 190 -3.71 67.02 -31.82
N GLY A 191 -2.54 66.63 -31.29
CA GLY A 191 -1.39 67.54 -31.14
C GLY A 191 -0.76 67.94 -32.47
N SER A 192 -0.71 67.03 -33.45
CA SER A 192 -0.17 67.31 -34.80
C SER A 192 -1.06 68.29 -35.58
N ASN A 193 -2.39 68.16 -35.45
CA ASN A 193 -3.34 69.05 -36.12
C ASN A 193 -3.38 70.45 -35.50
N LEU A 194 -3.15 70.57 -34.19
CA LEU A 194 -3.07 71.88 -33.51
C LEU A 194 -1.82 72.68 -33.92
N LEU A 195 -0.68 72.03 -34.12
CA LEU A 195 0.55 72.70 -34.56
C LEU A 195 0.50 73.13 -36.04
N ALA A 196 -0.14 72.35 -36.91
CA ALA A 196 -0.30 72.70 -38.33
C ALA A 196 -1.18 73.95 -38.55
N ILE A 197 -2.16 74.18 -37.67
CA ILE A 197 -3.04 75.36 -37.76
C ILE A 197 -2.32 76.63 -37.25
N SER A 198 -1.32 76.48 -36.37
CA SER A 198 -0.55 77.61 -35.83
C SER A 198 0.55 78.16 -36.75
N SER A 199 0.90 77.50 -37.86
CA SER A 199 1.94 78.00 -38.81
C SER A 199 1.37 78.73 -40.03
N LEU A 200 0.08 79.03 -40.05
CA LEU A 200 -0.63 79.69 -41.17
C LEU A 200 -0.98 81.16 -40.89
N ARG A 201 -0.26 81.82 -39.97
CA ARG A 201 -0.52 83.21 -39.60
C ARG A 201 0.72 84.09 -39.74
#